data_AF-A0A6C1KQY2-F1
#
_entry.id   AF-A0A6C1KQY2-F1
#
_cell.length_a   1.000
_cell.length_b   1.000
_cell.length_c   1.000
_cell.angle_alpha   90.00
_cell.angle_beta   90.00
_cell.angle_gamma   90.00
#
_symmetry.space_group_name_H-M   'P 1'
#
loop_
_entity.id
_entity.type
_entity.pdbx_description
1 polymer ?
#
loop_
_entity_poly.entity_id
_entity_poly.type
_entity_poly.pdbx_seq_one_letter_code
_entity_poly.pdbx_strand_id
1 'polypeptide(L)'
;MVQENAAGESDAPQIPPAALERWQTFADDTPLQLTLTKGDLDNLLLALRNLAIGQSELVAALAAHTNQDQEGSVDAMVRANEVARMAFGRINALIGAIMGAAAPAPGGGR
;
A
#
# COMPACT_ATOMS: atom_id res chain seq x y z
N MET A 1 27.14 4.90 -19.76
CA MET A 1 25.80 5.42 -20.06
C MET A 1 24.89 4.84 -18.99
N VAL A 2 24.72 5.57 -17.88
CA VAL A 2 23.87 5.15 -16.77
C VAL A 2 22.45 5.43 -17.22
N GLN A 3 21.65 4.39 -17.45
CA GLN A 3 20.23 4.55 -17.71
C GLN A 3 19.57 5.08 -16.44
N GLU A 4 19.19 6.35 -16.47
CA GLU A 4 18.25 6.96 -15.54
C GLU A 4 16.88 6.27 -15.69
N ASN A 5 16.71 5.11 -15.06
CA ASN A 5 15.38 4.52 -14.83
C ASN A 5 14.75 5.16 -13.58
N ALA A 6 14.64 6.49 -13.56
CA ALA A 6 14.03 7.26 -12.46
C ALA A 6 12.70 7.93 -12.87
N ALA A 7 12.08 7.48 -13.97
CA ALA A 7 10.76 7.94 -14.41
C ALA A 7 9.70 6.88 -14.08
N GLY A 8 9.29 6.81 -12.81
CA GLY A 8 8.20 5.91 -12.41
C GLY A 8 7.93 5.80 -10.91
N GLU A 9 8.76 6.40 -10.06
CA GLU A 9 8.72 6.18 -8.60
C GLU A 9 7.74 7.12 -7.83
N SER A 10 6.88 7.88 -8.52
CA SER A 10 6.17 9.04 -7.94
C SER A 10 4.63 8.97 -7.90
N ASP A 11 3.97 7.85 -8.21
CA ASP A 11 2.48 7.81 -8.20
C ASP A 11 1.84 7.21 -6.94
N ALA A 12 2.64 6.67 -6.01
CA ALA A 12 2.11 6.24 -4.72
C ALA A 12 2.01 7.45 -3.79
N PRO A 13 0.87 7.71 -3.13
CA PRO A 13 0.76 8.71 -2.08
C PRO A 13 1.90 8.51 -1.07
N GLN A 14 2.80 9.48 -0.96
CA GLN A 14 3.85 9.42 0.03
C GLN A 14 3.28 9.83 1.38
N ILE A 15 3.71 9.13 2.44
CA ILE A 15 3.33 9.47 3.81
C ILE A 15 3.83 10.90 4.08
N PRO A 16 2.97 11.84 4.50
CA PRO A 16 3.41 13.22 4.75
C PRO A 16 4.53 13.25 5.79
N PRO A 17 5.68 13.92 5.53
CA PRO A 17 6.82 13.92 6.46
C PRO A 17 6.46 14.37 7.87
N ALA A 18 5.64 15.42 8.01
CA ALA A 18 5.20 15.92 9.31
C ALA A 18 4.32 14.92 10.09
N ALA A 19 3.58 14.04 9.39
CA ALA A 19 2.83 12.97 10.05
C ALA A 19 3.76 11.88 10.57
N LEU A 20 4.80 11.55 9.79
CA LEU A 20 5.82 10.58 10.18
C LEU A 20 6.64 11.08 11.38
N GLU A 21 7.11 12.33 11.34
CA GLU A 21 7.86 12.96 12.44
C GLU A 21 7.06 12.96 13.73
N ARG A 22 5.78 13.36 13.68
CA ARG A 22 4.89 13.32 14.85
C ARG A 22 4.64 11.90 15.33
N TRP A 23 4.44 10.94 14.44
CA TRP A 23 4.25 9.54 14.82
C TRP A 23 5.45 9.00 15.62
N GLN A 24 6.66 9.40 15.23
CA GLN A 24 7.90 9.01 15.92
C GLN A 24 8.08 9.64 17.31
N THR A 25 7.29 10.65 17.69
CA THR A 25 7.37 11.24 19.04
C THR A 25 6.52 10.48 20.07
N PHE A 26 5.60 9.63 19.64
CA PHE A 26 4.85 8.78 20.55
C PHE A 26 5.75 7.68 21.12
N ALA A 27 5.65 7.43 22.43
CA ALA A 27 6.28 6.25 23.02
C ALA A 27 5.54 4.98 22.55
N ASP A 28 6.26 3.87 22.40
CA ASP A 28 5.71 2.60 21.87
C ASP A 28 4.47 2.09 22.62
N ASP A 29 4.33 2.41 23.91
CA ASP A 29 3.22 2.01 24.77
C ASP A 29 2.11 3.07 24.87
N THR A 30 2.23 4.19 24.16
CA THR A 30 1.24 5.28 24.18
C THR A 30 -0.09 4.77 23.62
N PRO A 31 -1.19 4.75 24.39
CA PRO A 31 -2.50 4.42 23.84
C PRO A 31 -2.92 5.52 22.85
N LEU A 32 -3.29 5.13 21.63
CA LEU A 32 -3.68 6.06 20.57
C LEU A 32 -5.17 5.98 20.28
N GLN A 33 -5.78 7.15 20.09
CA GLN A 33 -7.08 7.29 19.47
C GLN A 33 -6.90 7.61 17.99
N LEU A 34 -7.57 6.86 17.12
CA LEU A 34 -7.54 7.06 15.67
C LEU A 34 -8.88 7.60 15.19
N THR A 35 -8.84 8.69 14.43
CA THR A 35 -10.02 9.22 13.73
C THR A 35 -9.90 8.88 12.26
N LEU A 36 -10.53 7.78 11.83
CA LEU A 36 -10.54 7.35 10.44
C LEU A 36 -11.88 7.69 9.78
N THR A 37 -11.82 8.15 8.53
CA THR A 37 -13.00 8.32 7.70
C THR A 37 -13.39 6.99 7.04
N LYS A 38 -14.62 6.92 6.53
CA LYS A 38 -15.02 5.79 5.66
C LYS A 38 -14.07 5.62 4.47
N GLY A 39 -13.60 6.73 3.87
CA GLY A 39 -12.68 6.70 2.72
C GLY A 39 -11.34 6.03 3.02
N ASP A 40 -10.83 6.22 4.24
CA ASP A 40 -9.60 5.56 4.69
C ASP A 40 -9.82 4.04 4.78
N LEU A 41 -10.96 3.61 5.32
CA LEU A 41 -11.33 2.19 5.37
C LEU A 41 -11.59 1.61 3.96
N ASP A 42 -12.20 2.37 3.07
CA ASP A 42 -12.39 1.97 1.67
C ASP A 42 -11.04 1.73 0.98
N ASN A 43 -10.03 2.58 1.25
CA ASN A 43 -8.67 2.37 0.75
C ASN A 43 -8.08 1.04 1.21
N LEU A 44 -8.24 0.67 2.48
CA LEU A 44 -7.82 -0.64 2.99
C LEU A 44 -8.52 -1.78 2.24
N LEU A 45 -9.86 -1.74 2.17
CA LEU A 45 -10.65 -2.81 1.57
C LEU A 45 -10.33 -3.00 0.09
N LEU A 46 -10.18 -1.91 -0.66
CA LEU A 46 -9.80 -1.94 -2.07
C LEU A 46 -8.35 -2.41 -2.25
N ALA A 47 -7.43 -2.04 -1.36
CA ALA A 47 -6.05 -2.55 -1.42
C ALA A 47 -6.01 -4.06 -1.21
N LEU A 48 -6.70 -4.59 -0.20
CA LEU A 48 -6.78 -6.02 0.07
C LEU A 48 -7.39 -6.79 -1.11
N ARG A 49 -8.46 -6.25 -1.70
CA ARG A 49 -9.06 -6.82 -2.92
C ARG A 49 -8.05 -6.86 -4.07
N ASN A 50 -7.33 -5.77 -4.30
CA ASN A 50 -6.33 -5.70 -5.38
C ASN A 50 -5.16 -6.66 -5.16
N LEU A 51 -4.71 -6.87 -3.91
CA LEU A 51 -3.70 -7.88 -3.59
C LEU A 51 -4.20 -9.30 -3.91
N ALA A 52 -5.45 -9.63 -3.56
CA ALA A 52 -6.03 -10.95 -3.87
C ALA A 52 -6.18 -11.17 -5.38
N ILE A 53 -6.56 -10.14 -6.13
CA ILE A 53 -6.58 -10.18 -7.61
C ILE A 53 -5.16 -10.40 -8.14
N GLY A 54 -4.18 -9.64 -7.66
CA GLY A 54 -2.78 -9.77 -8.10
C GLY A 54 -2.20 -11.15 -7.83
N GLN A 55 -2.50 -11.74 -6.68
CA GLN A 55 -2.14 -13.13 -6.38
C GLN A 55 -2.76 -14.11 -7.39
N SER A 56 -4.02 -13.89 -7.78
CA SER A 56 -4.70 -14.74 -8.77
C SER A 56 -4.05 -14.61 -10.15
N GLU A 57 -3.66 -13.40 -10.57
CA GLU A 57 -2.92 -13.17 -11.82
C GLU A 57 -1.52 -13.81 -11.78
N LEU A 58 -0.82 -13.82 -10.64
CA LEU A 58 0.45 -14.54 -10.51
C LEU A 58 0.30 -16.06 -10.65
N VAL A 59 -0.79 -16.63 -10.14
CA VAL A 59 -1.12 -18.05 -10.36
C VAL A 59 -1.39 -18.31 -11.84
N ALA A 60 -2.12 -17.42 -12.52
CA ALA A 60 -2.35 -17.50 -13.96
C ALA A 60 -1.04 -17.41 -14.77
N ALA A 61 -0.13 -16.51 -14.37
CA ALA A 61 1.19 -16.39 -14.99
C ALA A 61 2.00 -17.69 -14.86
N LEU A 62 2.02 -18.29 -13.67
CA LEU A 62 2.71 -19.57 -13.44
C LEU A 62 2.10 -20.71 -14.27
N ALA A 63 0.77 -20.75 -14.39
CA ALA A 63 0.09 -21.72 -15.23
C ALA A 63 0.44 -21.56 -16.71
N ALA A 64 0.43 -20.33 -17.23
CA ALA A 64 0.84 -20.04 -18.61
C ALA A 64 2.31 -20.40 -18.86
N HIS A 65 3.21 -20.04 -17.93
CA HIS A 65 4.62 -20.43 -18.00
C HIS A 65 4.81 -21.95 -18.06
N THR A 66 4.09 -22.69 -17.21
CA THR A 66 4.13 -24.16 -17.19
C THR A 66 3.66 -24.77 -18.52
N ASN A 67 2.72 -24.11 -19.20
CA ASN A 67 2.20 -24.51 -20.51
C ASN A 67 3.06 -24.01 -21.68
N GLN A 68 4.23 -23.42 -21.42
CA GLN A 68 5.11 -22.79 -22.42
C GLN A 68 4.45 -21.63 -23.19
N ASP A 69 3.38 -21.06 -22.63
CA ASP A 69 2.72 -19.85 -23.12
C ASP A 69 3.41 -18.61 -22.52
N GLN A 70 4.49 -18.18 -23.18
CA GLN A 70 5.31 -17.07 -22.70
C GLN A 70 4.58 -15.73 -22.77
N GLU A 71 3.75 -15.51 -23.79
CA GLU A 71 2.97 -14.27 -23.95
C GLU A 71 1.93 -14.15 -22.83
N GLY A 72 1.13 -15.21 -22.61
CA GLY A 72 0.15 -15.24 -21.53
C GLY A 72 0.78 -15.10 -20.15
N SER A 73 1.96 -15.68 -19.95
CA SER A 73 2.72 -15.53 -18.69
C SER A 73 3.12 -14.08 -18.44
N VAL A 74 3.66 -13.39 -19.45
CA VAL A 74 4.10 -11.99 -19.32
C VAL A 74 2.90 -11.08 -19.10
N ASP A 75 1.82 -11.26 -19.84
CA ASP A 75 0.60 -10.46 -19.71
C ASP A 75 -0.02 -10.56 -18.31
N ALA A 76 -0.09 -11.78 -17.77
CA ALA A 76 -0.58 -11.99 -16.41
C ALA A 76 0.34 -11.36 -15.35
N MET A 77 1.67 -11.41 -15.54
CA MET A 77 2.61 -10.70 -14.66
C MET A 77 2.43 -9.17 -14.70
N VAL A 78 2.19 -8.60 -15.88
CA VAL A 78 1.93 -7.16 -16.02
C VAL A 78 0.67 -6.78 -15.26
N ARG A 79 -0.45 -7.50 -15.45
CA ARG A 79 -1.70 -7.26 -14.70
C ARG A 79 -1.51 -7.39 -13.20
N ALA A 80 -0.78 -8.43 -12.74
CA ALA A 80 -0.46 -8.61 -11.32
C ALA A 80 0.29 -7.40 -10.74
N ASN A 81 1.28 -6.88 -11.47
CA ASN A 81 2.05 -5.71 -11.06
C ASN A 81 1.20 -4.43 -11.04
N GLU A 82 0.31 -4.22 -12.02
CA GLU A 82 -0.60 -3.06 -12.03
C GLU A 82 -1.50 -3.02 -10.80
N VAL A 83 -2.15 -4.14 -10.47
CA VAL A 83 -3.02 -4.20 -9.29
C VAL A 83 -2.22 -4.11 -7.98
N ALA A 84 -1.00 -4.64 -7.93
CA ALA A 84 -0.11 -4.48 -6.78
C ALA A 84 0.29 -3.02 -6.56
N ARG A 85 0.61 -2.26 -7.62
CA ARG A 85 0.89 -0.81 -7.54
C ARG A 85 -0.32 -0.02 -7.03
N MET A 86 -1.51 -0.34 -7.53
CA MET A 86 -2.75 0.27 -7.02
C MET A 86 -2.98 -0.04 -5.54
N ALA A 87 -2.75 -1.29 -5.12
CA ALA A 87 -2.86 -1.68 -3.71
C ALA A 87 -1.85 -0.92 -2.84
N PHE A 88 -0.60 -0.83 -3.27
CA PHE A 88 0.46 -0.12 -2.57
C PHE A 88 0.11 1.35 -2.34
N GLY A 89 -0.36 2.06 -3.37
CA GLY A 89 -0.76 3.45 -3.22
C GLY A 89 -1.89 3.65 -2.19
N ARG A 90 -2.86 2.74 -2.17
CA ARG A 90 -3.96 2.77 -1.19
C ARG A 90 -3.52 2.46 0.23
N ILE A 91 -2.60 1.51 0.39
CA ILE A 91 -1.98 1.19 1.68
C ILE A 91 -1.25 2.42 2.23
N ASN A 92 -0.44 3.09 1.40
CA ASN A 92 0.26 4.29 1.84
C ASN A 92 -0.70 5.44 2.18
N ALA A 93 -1.79 5.60 1.44
CA ALA A 93 -2.83 6.59 1.78
C ALA A 93 -3.43 6.30 3.16
N LEU A 94 -3.76 5.04 3.47
CA LEU A 94 -4.25 4.63 4.78
C LEU A 94 -3.20 4.86 5.88
N ILE A 95 -1.93 4.51 5.64
CA ILE A 95 -0.85 4.74 6.61
C ILE A 95 -0.73 6.24 6.91
N GLY A 96 -0.77 7.07 5.87
CA GLY A 96 -0.79 8.53 5.99
C GLY A 96 -1.98 9.03 6.80
N ALA A 97 -3.18 8.46 6.62
CA ALA A 97 -4.36 8.82 7.41
C ALA A 97 -4.23 8.40 8.88
N ILE A 98 -3.74 7.19 9.16
CA ILE A 98 -3.50 6.69 10.53
C ILE A 98 -2.48 7.59 11.23
N MET A 99 -1.31 7.80 10.65
CA MET A 99 -0.26 8.64 11.24
C MET A 99 -0.71 10.10 11.36
N GLY A 100 -1.42 10.58 10.34
CA GLY A 100 -1.93 11.95 10.28
C GLY A 100 -2.96 12.26 11.37
N ALA A 101 -3.89 11.33 11.63
CA ALA A 101 -5.02 11.53 12.54
C ALA A 101 -4.78 11.00 13.96
N ALA A 102 -3.68 10.31 14.22
CA ALA A 102 -3.39 9.76 15.54
C ALA A 102 -3.15 10.85 16.59
N ALA A 103 -3.80 10.67 17.73
CA ALA A 103 -3.61 11.45 18.94
C ALA A 103 -3.54 10.53 20.16
N PRO A 104 -2.83 10.91 21.23
CA PRO A 104 -2.88 10.17 22.50
C PRO A 104 -4.31 10.05 23.01
N ALA A 105 -4.70 8.86 23.47
CA ALA A 105 -6.03 8.62 23.98
C ALA A 105 -6.24 9.41 25.29
N PRO A 106 -7.42 10.03 25.49
CA PRO A 106 -7.72 10.75 26.72
C PRO A 106 -7.66 9.80 27.93
N GLY A 107 -6.81 10.13 28.91
CA GLY A 107 -6.59 9.31 30.11
C GLY A 107 -5.38 8.38 30.07
N GLY A 108 -4.58 8.40 28.99
CA GLY A 108 -3.37 7.58 28.84
C GLY A 108 -2.10 8.11 29.50
N GLY A 109 -2.17 9.24 30.23
CA GLY A 109 -1.05 9.76 31.01
C GLY A 109 -1.07 9.18 32.42
N ARG A 110 -0.06 8.38 32.76
CA ARG A 110 0.37 8.24 34.16
C ARG A 110 1.37 9.32 34.48
#